data_AF-A0A1H3QEQ2-F1
#
_entry.id   AF-A0A1H3QEQ2-F1
#
_cell.length_a   1.000
_cell.length_b   1.000
_cell.length_c   1.000
_cell.angle_alpha   90.00
_cell.angle_beta   90.00
_cell.angle_gamma   90.00
#
_symmetry.space_group_name_H-M   'P 1'
#
loop_
_entity.id
_entity.type
_entity.pdbx_description
1 polymer ?
#
loop_
_entity_poly.entity_id
_entity_poly.type
_entity_poly.pdbx_seq_one_letter_code
_entity_poly.pdbx_strand_id
1 'polypeptide(L)'
;MSKAVSFLIDEDVYEKFCLAMSISKDSEEEAIEMCMRWYIAKTFEKASYEYNPKTISKPTEVNNDYYGKAIQRIPIWALKTEQYNHKIIKAYFAAVDIAGEATVTMMEHLCSEKENPELYVPTFKNNYSQMKIDGAKSHGKVFEDDGENVWLWSEIKDTLLKYKSSFYSEEDKRE
;
A
#
# COMPACT_ATOMS: atom_id res chain seq x y z
N MET A 1 28.36 23.18 -15.31
CA MET A 1 28.65 22.16 -16.35
C MET A 1 27.47 21.22 -16.37
N SER A 2 26.85 21.01 -17.53
CA SER A 2 25.74 20.07 -17.73
C SER A 2 26.27 18.75 -18.31
N LYS A 3 25.56 17.65 -18.06
CA LYS A 3 25.89 16.32 -18.56
C LYS A 3 24.63 15.65 -19.09
N ALA A 4 24.70 15.09 -20.30
CA ALA A 4 23.61 14.30 -20.87
C ALA A 4 23.63 12.87 -20.32
N VAL A 5 22.45 12.32 -20.04
CA VAL A 5 22.27 10.97 -19.49
C VAL A 5 21.10 10.30 -20.23
N SER A 6 21.23 9.01 -20.52
CA SER A 6 20.19 8.20 -21.18
C SER A 6 20.07 6.84 -20.49
N PHE A 7 18.85 6.36 -20.29
CA PHE A 7 18.56 5.09 -19.63
C PHE A 7 17.19 4.56 -20.10
N LEU A 8 16.91 3.30 -19.77
CA LEU A 8 15.61 2.67 -20.01
C LEU A 8 14.78 2.73 -18.73
N ILE A 9 13.50 3.06 -18.86
CA ILE A 9 12.52 3.10 -17.77
C ILE A 9 11.38 2.16 -18.16
N ASP A 10 10.76 1.53 -17.16
CA ASP A 10 9.49 0.84 -17.34
C ASP A 10 8.42 1.79 -17.91
N GLU A 11 7.62 1.29 -18.86
CA GLU A 11 6.67 2.09 -19.63
C GLU A 11 5.57 2.68 -18.74
N ASP A 12 4.98 1.87 -17.85
CA ASP A 12 3.93 2.33 -16.92
C ASP A 12 4.46 3.37 -15.93
N VAL A 13 5.71 3.20 -15.47
CA VAL A 13 6.38 4.20 -14.62
C VAL A 13 6.59 5.52 -15.36
N TYR A 14 7.02 5.46 -16.63
CA TYR A 14 7.22 6.67 -17.44
C TYR A 14 5.90 7.38 -17.75
N GLU A 15 4.84 6.65 -18.10
CA GLU A 15 3.52 7.24 -18.34
C GLU A 15 2.96 7.95 -17.10
N LYS A 16 3.10 7.32 -15.93
CA LYS A 16 2.71 7.93 -14.64
C LYS A 16 3.53 9.17 -14.33
N PHE A 17 4.83 9.15 -14.64
CA PHE A 17 5.70 10.32 -14.50
C PHE A 17 5.24 11.47 -15.42
N CYS A 18 4.92 11.19 -16.69
CA CYS A 18 4.36 12.18 -17.62
C CYS A 18 3.03 12.77 -17.11
N LEU A 19 2.14 11.93 -16.58
CA LEU A 19 0.89 12.40 -15.98
C LEU A 19 1.16 13.32 -14.79
N ALA A 20 2.09 12.95 -13.90
CA ALA A 20 2.46 13.76 -12.75
C ALA A 20 3.03 15.13 -13.16
N MET A 21 3.90 15.17 -14.17
CA MET A 21 4.43 16.41 -14.73
C MET A 21 3.33 17.31 -15.32
N SER A 22 2.32 16.71 -15.97
CA SER A 22 1.19 17.50 -16.52
C SER A 22 0.40 18.21 -15.42
N ILE A 23 0.34 17.63 -14.22
CA ILE A 23 -0.36 18.18 -13.06
C ILE A 23 0.48 19.26 -12.38
N SER A 24 1.78 19.01 -12.16
CA SER A 24 2.68 19.98 -11.50
C SER A 24 3.09 21.14 -12.41
N LYS A 25 2.98 20.95 -13.73
CA LYS A 25 3.45 21.87 -14.79
C LYS A 25 4.97 22.05 -14.81
N ASP A 26 5.71 21.08 -14.30
CA ASP A 26 7.15 21.06 -14.37
C ASP A 26 7.62 20.59 -15.76
N SER A 27 8.81 21.04 -16.18
CA SER A 27 9.49 20.41 -17.32
C SER A 27 10.10 19.07 -16.93
N GLU A 28 10.32 18.20 -17.93
CA GLU A 28 10.97 16.90 -17.73
C GLU A 28 12.36 17.03 -17.09
N GLU A 29 13.13 18.02 -17.52
CA GLU A 29 14.46 18.32 -17.00
C GLU A 29 14.41 18.73 -15.52
N GLU A 30 13.49 19.63 -15.14
CA GLU A 30 13.31 20.07 -13.76
C GLU A 30 12.85 18.93 -12.86
N ALA A 31 11.90 18.11 -13.32
CA ALA A 31 11.38 16.98 -12.57
C ALA A 31 12.46 15.91 -12.34
N ILE A 32 13.23 15.56 -13.38
CA ILE A 32 14.33 14.60 -13.27
C ILE A 32 15.43 15.13 -12.34
N GLU A 33 15.82 16.40 -12.49
CA GLU A 33 16.85 16.99 -11.64
C GLU A 33 16.39 17.06 -10.18
N MET A 34 15.13 17.40 -9.94
CA MET A 34 14.52 17.38 -8.60
C MET A 34 14.57 15.98 -8.00
N CYS A 35 14.21 14.93 -8.76
CA CYS A 35 14.31 13.54 -8.31
C CYS A 35 15.75 13.14 -7.98
N MET A 36 16.73 13.54 -8.80
CA MET A 36 18.15 13.28 -8.53
C MET A 36 18.61 13.97 -7.24
N ARG A 37 18.26 15.25 -7.04
CA ARG A 37 18.58 16.01 -5.82
C ARG A 37 17.96 15.38 -4.58
N TRP A 38 16.70 14.95 -4.68
CA TRP A 38 16.01 14.24 -3.61
C TRP A 38 16.72 12.93 -3.24
N TYR A 39 17.09 12.13 -4.24
CA TYR A 39 17.80 10.86 -4.02
C TYR A 39 19.17 11.07 -3.35
N ILE A 40 19.92 12.10 -3.79
CA ILE A 40 21.21 12.47 -3.18
C ILE A 40 21.02 12.86 -1.72
N ALA A 41 20.06 13.76 -1.43
CA ALA A 41 19.79 14.23 -0.08
C ALA A 41 19.41 13.07 0.86
N LYS A 42 18.49 12.21 0.43
CA LYS A 42 18.05 11.02 1.19
C LYS A 42 19.19 10.05 1.47
N THR A 43 20.07 9.83 0.49
CA THR A 43 21.19 8.90 0.63
C THR A 43 22.23 9.42 1.63
N PHE A 44 22.56 10.71 1.58
CA PHE A 44 23.49 11.32 2.53
C PHE A 44 22.92 11.46 3.92
N GLU A 45 21.63 11.75 4.04
CA GLU A 45 20.94 11.74 5.33
C GLU A 45 21.06 10.36 5.99
N LYS A 46 20.74 9.28 5.26
CA LYS A 46 20.89 7.90 5.77
C LYS A 46 22.34 7.58 6.17
N ALA A 47 23.32 7.92 5.32
CA ALA A 47 24.73 7.70 5.63
C ALA A 47 25.20 8.50 6.87
N SER A 48 24.64 9.70 7.09
CA SER A 48 24.95 10.52 8.26
C SER A 48 24.43 9.90 9.56
N TYR A 49 23.25 9.26 9.53
CA TYR A 49 22.70 8.53 10.66
C TYR A 49 23.56 7.30 11.02
N GLU A 50 24.12 6.62 10.03
CA GLU A 50 24.98 5.45 10.25
C GLU A 50 26.33 5.84 10.90
N TYR A 51 26.83 7.06 10.68
CA TYR A 51 28.14 7.51 11.18
C TYR A 51 28.10 8.35 12.48
N ASN A 52 26.94 8.83 12.92
CA ASN A 52 26.84 9.62 14.16
C ASN A 52 25.57 9.32 15.00
N PRO A 53 25.59 8.26 15.83
CA PRO A 53 24.40 7.79 16.56
C PRO A 53 23.97 8.69 17.74
N LYS A 54 24.56 9.87 17.94
CA LYS A 54 24.32 10.72 19.13
C LYS A 54 23.54 12.02 18.89
N THR A 55 23.15 12.34 17.66
CA THR A 55 22.23 13.47 17.42
C THR A 55 20.79 12.97 17.37
N ILE A 56 20.21 12.78 18.56
CA ILE A 56 18.76 12.72 18.75
C ILE A 56 18.23 14.15 18.55
N SER A 57 18.14 14.58 17.30
CA SER A 57 17.22 15.64 16.89
C SER A 57 16.11 14.94 16.13
N LYS A 58 14.89 15.04 16.67
CA LYS A 58 13.64 14.48 16.15
C LYS A 58 13.67 14.32 14.62
N PRO A 59 13.33 13.15 14.06
CA PRO A 59 13.22 13.01 12.63
C PRO A 59 12.12 13.98 12.19
N THR A 60 12.51 15.02 11.47
CA THR A 60 11.53 15.78 10.70
C THR A 60 11.38 14.96 9.44
N GLU A 61 10.52 13.94 9.52
CA GLU A 61 10.12 13.08 8.41
C GLU A 61 9.56 13.96 7.28
N VAL A 62 10.41 14.37 6.36
CA VAL A 62 10.01 14.70 4.99
C VAL A 62 10.52 13.59 4.08
N ASN A 63 10.17 12.38 4.49
CA ASN A 63 10.35 11.18 3.72
C ASN A 63 9.15 11.16 2.74
N ASN A 64 9.39 10.78 1.49
CA ASN A 64 8.30 10.39 0.59
C ASN A 64 7.79 9.00 1.06
N ASP A 65 7.31 8.97 2.32
CA ASP A 65 7.26 7.83 3.25
C ASP A 65 6.03 6.94 3.07
N TYR A 66 5.33 7.12 1.96
CA TYR A 66 4.01 6.55 1.80
C TYR A 66 4.02 5.23 1.07
N TYR A 67 5.07 4.93 0.31
CA TYR A 67 5.16 3.70 -0.48
C TYR A 67 5.31 2.46 0.41
N GLY A 68 4.42 1.48 0.25
CA GLY A 68 4.45 0.23 0.98
C GLY A 68 4.06 0.36 2.45
N LYS A 69 3.34 1.42 2.88
CA LYS A 69 2.96 1.62 4.30
C LYS A 69 2.21 0.45 4.91
N ALA A 70 1.45 -0.28 4.09
CA ALA A 70 0.72 -1.46 4.54
C ALA A 70 1.68 -2.56 5.06
N ILE A 71 2.91 -2.68 4.55
CA ILE A 71 3.91 -3.68 5.00
C ILE A 71 4.11 -3.61 6.51
N GLN A 72 4.27 -2.41 7.05
CA GLN A 72 4.48 -2.20 8.49
C GLN A 72 3.21 -2.40 9.32
N ARG A 73 2.03 -2.32 8.69
CA ARG A 73 0.73 -2.37 9.36
C ARG A 73 0.07 -3.73 9.30
N ILE A 74 0.37 -4.56 8.30
CA ILE A 74 -0.15 -5.92 8.15
C ILE A 74 0.00 -6.74 9.43
N PRO A 75 1.16 -6.78 10.12
CA PRO A 75 1.29 -7.52 11.38
C PRO A 75 0.34 -7.02 12.48
N ILE A 76 0.03 -5.71 12.48
CA ILE A 76 -0.88 -5.09 13.43
C ILE A 76 -2.33 -5.43 13.07
N TRP A 77 -2.69 -5.34 11.80
CA TRP A 77 -4.04 -5.69 11.33
C TRP A 77 -4.35 -7.17 11.52
N ALA A 78 -3.37 -8.04 11.30
CA ALA A 78 -3.49 -9.47 11.55
C ALA A 78 -3.93 -9.79 13.00
N LEU A 79 -3.51 -8.97 13.97
CA LEU A 79 -3.83 -9.18 15.40
C LEU A 79 -5.07 -8.43 15.87
N LYS A 80 -5.59 -7.47 15.08
CA LYS A 80 -6.69 -6.58 15.48
C LYS A 80 -7.95 -6.88 14.69
N THR A 81 -8.60 -7.99 15.03
CA THR A 81 -9.82 -8.52 14.39
C THR A 81 -10.96 -7.52 14.27
N GLU A 82 -11.07 -6.60 15.22
CA GLU A 82 -12.12 -5.57 15.22
C GLU A 82 -11.93 -4.46 14.19
N GLN A 83 -10.72 -4.28 13.64
CA GLN A 83 -10.46 -3.20 12.68
C GLN A 83 -11.00 -3.54 11.30
N TYR A 84 -11.61 -2.55 10.63
CA TYR A 84 -12.14 -2.75 9.27
C TYR A 84 -11.09 -3.23 8.26
N ASN A 85 -9.84 -2.78 8.37
CA ASN A 85 -8.76 -3.29 7.51
C ASN A 85 -8.56 -4.80 7.67
N HIS A 86 -8.66 -5.32 8.90
CA HIS A 86 -8.61 -6.77 9.16
C HIS A 86 -9.78 -7.47 8.48
N LYS A 87 -11.00 -6.99 8.73
CA LYS A 87 -12.24 -7.59 8.21
C LYS A 87 -12.27 -7.61 6.68
N ILE A 88 -11.81 -6.54 6.03
CA ILE A 88 -11.73 -6.45 4.56
C ILE A 88 -10.66 -7.40 3.99
N ILE A 89 -9.49 -7.51 4.62
CA ILE A 89 -8.47 -8.49 4.21
C ILE A 89 -8.98 -9.92 4.39
N LYS A 90 -9.68 -10.20 5.50
CA LYS A 90 -10.32 -11.49 5.73
C LYS A 90 -11.39 -11.77 4.66
N ALA A 91 -12.21 -10.78 4.30
CA ALA A 91 -13.21 -10.91 3.23
C ALA A 91 -12.58 -11.20 1.86
N TYR A 92 -11.43 -10.59 1.55
CA TYR A 92 -10.66 -10.91 0.33
C TYR A 92 -10.26 -12.39 0.32
N PHE A 93 -9.64 -12.88 1.40
CA PHE A 93 -9.23 -14.27 1.47
C PHE A 93 -10.41 -15.24 1.42
N ALA A 94 -11.51 -14.93 2.12
CA ALA A 94 -12.74 -15.73 2.06
C ALA A 94 -13.33 -15.77 0.64
N ALA A 95 -13.36 -14.65 -0.08
CA ALA A 95 -13.83 -14.62 -1.47
C ALA A 95 -12.97 -15.51 -2.38
N VAL A 96 -11.63 -15.43 -2.25
CA VAL A 96 -10.69 -16.29 -2.99
C VAL A 96 -10.90 -17.77 -2.64
N ASP A 97 -11.10 -18.11 -1.37
CA ASP A 97 -11.29 -19.51 -0.97
C ASP A 97 -12.65 -20.06 -1.47
N ILE A 98 -13.70 -19.23 -1.54
CA ILE A 98 -15.04 -19.62 -2.03
C ILE A 98 -15.08 -19.77 -3.55
N ALA A 99 -14.51 -18.81 -4.29
CA ALA A 99 -14.72 -18.67 -5.73
C ALA A 99 -13.45 -18.83 -6.58
N GLY A 100 -12.28 -18.97 -5.96
CA GLY A 100 -10.97 -18.95 -6.63
C GLY A 100 -10.44 -17.55 -6.95
N GLU A 101 -11.30 -16.54 -6.90
CA GLU A 101 -10.99 -15.13 -7.15
C GLU A 101 -11.81 -14.21 -6.24
N ALA A 102 -11.34 -12.99 -6.03
CA ALA A 102 -12.07 -11.98 -5.28
C ALA A 102 -12.65 -10.94 -6.24
N THR A 103 -13.93 -10.60 -6.05
CA THR A 103 -14.54 -9.44 -6.69
C THR A 103 -15.01 -8.41 -5.66
N VAL A 104 -15.11 -7.15 -6.07
CA VAL A 104 -15.61 -6.06 -5.23
C VAL A 104 -17.02 -6.40 -4.75
N THR A 105 -17.88 -6.92 -5.64
CA THR A 105 -19.26 -7.31 -5.32
C THR A 105 -19.31 -8.39 -4.24
N MET A 106 -18.50 -9.45 -4.37
CA MET A 106 -18.46 -10.54 -3.40
C MET A 106 -17.94 -10.06 -2.04
N MET A 107 -16.83 -9.30 -2.04
CA MET A 107 -16.27 -8.74 -0.81
C MET A 107 -17.24 -7.78 -0.12
N GLU A 108 -17.95 -6.95 -0.88
CA GLU A 108 -18.98 -6.04 -0.33
C GLU A 108 -20.13 -6.83 0.31
N HIS A 109 -20.61 -7.88 -0.36
CA HIS A 109 -21.65 -8.74 0.16
C HIS A 109 -21.23 -9.39 1.49
N LEU A 110 -20.05 -10.02 1.53
CA LEU A 110 -19.47 -10.62 2.74
C LEU A 110 -19.34 -9.61 3.90
N CYS A 111 -18.98 -8.37 3.60
CA CYS A 111 -18.85 -7.31 4.61
C CYS A 111 -20.18 -6.67 5.04
N SER A 112 -21.30 -6.94 4.35
CA SER A 112 -22.59 -6.31 4.64
C SER A 112 -23.47 -7.06 5.64
N GLU A 113 -23.18 -8.35 5.87
CA GLU A 113 -23.95 -9.25 6.74
C GLU A 113 -23.69 -8.93 8.23
N LYS A 114 -24.71 -8.46 8.95
CA LYS A 114 -24.59 -8.08 10.37
C LYS A 114 -24.41 -9.28 11.29
N GLU A 115 -24.94 -10.40 10.85
CA GLU A 115 -24.91 -11.71 11.49
C GLU A 115 -23.51 -12.32 11.44
N ASN A 116 -22.62 -11.80 10.59
CA ASN A 116 -21.21 -12.15 10.54
C ASN A 116 -20.32 -10.99 11.06
N PRO A 117 -20.21 -10.81 12.39
CA PRO A 117 -19.46 -9.71 12.97
C PRO A 117 -17.96 -9.74 12.63
N GLU A 118 -17.41 -10.89 12.25
CA GLU A 118 -15.99 -11.04 11.88
C GLU A 118 -15.66 -10.38 10.53
N LEU A 119 -16.64 -10.27 9.63
CA LEU A 119 -16.48 -9.59 8.33
C LEU A 119 -17.24 -8.27 8.24
N TYR A 120 -18.18 -8.01 9.15
CA TYR A 120 -19.07 -6.86 9.05
C TYR A 120 -18.34 -5.49 9.05
N VAL A 121 -18.47 -4.78 7.93
CA VAL A 121 -17.97 -3.42 7.70
C VAL A 121 -19.07 -2.59 7.02
N PRO A 122 -19.89 -1.82 7.78
CA PRO A 122 -21.03 -1.07 7.23
C PRO A 122 -20.63 0.05 6.26
N THR A 123 -19.35 0.41 6.23
CA THR A 123 -18.77 1.44 5.36
C THR A 123 -17.74 0.84 4.41
N PHE A 124 -17.99 -0.37 3.92
CA PHE A 124 -17.06 -1.15 3.08
C PHE A 124 -16.45 -0.31 1.96
N LYS A 125 -17.26 0.29 1.08
CA LYS A 125 -16.78 1.05 -0.09
C LYS A 125 -15.76 2.14 0.28
N ASN A 126 -16.01 2.87 1.36
CA ASN A 126 -15.12 3.95 1.80
C ASN A 126 -13.80 3.41 2.34
N ASN A 127 -13.83 2.36 3.17
CA ASN A 127 -12.61 1.76 3.73
C ASN A 127 -11.81 1.02 2.65
N TYR A 128 -12.48 0.24 1.80
CA TYR A 128 -11.87 -0.43 0.66
C TYR A 128 -11.16 0.56 -0.27
N SER A 129 -11.83 1.66 -0.64
CA SER A 129 -11.22 2.71 -1.48
C SER A 129 -9.95 3.31 -0.86
N GLN A 130 -9.89 3.47 0.46
CA GLN A 130 -8.69 3.94 1.15
C GLN A 130 -7.54 2.92 1.11
N MET A 131 -7.87 1.62 1.10
CA MET A 131 -6.91 0.52 0.96
C MET A 131 -6.39 0.36 -0.48
N LYS A 132 -6.82 1.19 -1.44
CA LYS A 132 -6.26 1.25 -2.81
C LYS A 132 -5.25 2.39 -3.00
N ILE A 133 -5.08 3.24 -1.98
CA ILE A 133 -4.31 4.48 -2.08
C ILE A 133 -3.10 4.43 -1.16
N ASP A 134 -1.92 4.73 -1.71
CA ASP A 134 -0.66 4.81 -0.97
C ASP A 134 -0.18 6.25 -0.83
N GLY A 135 -1.05 7.09 -0.28
CA GLY A 135 -0.85 8.54 -0.17
C GLY A 135 -0.68 8.99 1.27
N ALA A 136 -0.31 10.26 1.47
CA ALA A 136 0.09 10.80 2.76
C ALA A 136 -0.80 10.43 3.95
N LYS A 137 -2.11 10.57 3.75
CA LYS A 137 -3.13 10.38 4.78
C LYS A 137 -3.77 8.98 4.76
N SER A 138 -3.31 8.08 3.89
CA SER A 138 -3.84 6.73 3.82
C SER A 138 -3.22 5.80 4.87
N HIS A 139 -3.86 4.67 5.10
CA HIS A 139 -3.32 3.58 5.90
C HIS A 139 -2.41 2.64 5.09
N GLY A 140 -2.17 2.94 3.82
CA GLY A 140 -1.36 2.16 2.91
C GLY A 140 -2.20 1.36 1.93
N LYS A 141 -1.67 1.18 0.72
CA LYS A 141 -2.32 0.38 -0.33
C LYS A 141 -2.16 -1.12 -0.06
N VAL A 142 -3.22 -1.87 -0.29
CA VAL A 142 -3.34 -3.33 -0.15
C VAL A 142 -3.87 -3.96 -1.42
N PHE A 143 -4.86 -3.33 -2.04
CA PHE A 143 -5.57 -3.88 -3.19
C PHE A 143 -5.37 -3.06 -4.46
N GLU A 144 -5.50 -3.75 -5.57
CA GLU A 144 -5.75 -3.22 -6.91
C GLU A 144 -6.99 -3.89 -7.47
N ASP A 145 -7.69 -3.19 -8.38
CA ASP A 145 -8.83 -3.74 -9.10
C ASP A 145 -8.95 -3.14 -10.50
N ASP A 146 -9.66 -3.85 -11.37
CA ASP A 146 -10.06 -3.40 -12.72
C ASP A 146 -11.48 -2.82 -12.76
N GLY A 147 -12.07 -2.54 -11.59
CA GLY A 147 -13.47 -2.17 -11.41
C GLY A 147 -14.39 -3.29 -10.94
N GLU A 148 -13.98 -4.56 -11.06
CA GLU A 148 -14.71 -5.71 -10.49
C GLU A 148 -13.76 -6.71 -9.82
N ASN A 149 -12.74 -7.19 -10.52
CA ASN A 149 -11.80 -8.18 -10.02
C ASN A 149 -10.77 -7.52 -9.12
N VAL A 150 -10.46 -8.16 -7.99
CA VAL A 150 -9.57 -7.62 -6.96
C VAL A 150 -8.34 -8.52 -6.81
N TRP A 151 -7.16 -7.92 -6.78
CA TRP A 151 -5.92 -8.62 -6.44
C TRP A 151 -5.07 -7.85 -5.43
N LEU A 152 -4.16 -8.57 -4.78
CA LEU A 152 -3.19 -7.96 -3.87
C LEU A 152 -2.18 -7.15 -4.66
N TRP A 153 -1.92 -5.93 -4.20
CA TRP A 153 -0.84 -5.10 -4.70
C TRP A 153 0.50 -5.84 -4.51
N SER A 154 1.31 -5.91 -5.57
CA SER A 154 2.44 -6.84 -5.65
C SER A 154 3.47 -6.64 -4.53
N GLU A 155 3.65 -5.40 -4.12
CA GLU A 155 4.61 -4.90 -3.15
C GLU A 155 4.36 -5.40 -1.73
N ILE A 156 3.09 -5.71 -1.42
CA ILE A 156 2.67 -6.14 -0.07
C ILE A 156 2.30 -7.62 -0.04
N LYS A 157 2.19 -8.26 -1.21
CA LYS A 157 1.70 -9.63 -1.37
C LYS A 157 2.44 -10.63 -0.50
N ASP A 158 3.77 -10.63 -0.54
CA ASP A 158 4.58 -11.58 0.25
C ASP A 158 4.39 -11.39 1.76
N THR A 159 4.33 -10.13 2.19
CA THR A 159 4.07 -9.81 3.60
C THR A 159 2.66 -10.25 4.00
N LEU A 160 1.65 -9.98 3.19
CA LEU A 160 0.28 -10.36 3.50
C LEU A 160 0.11 -11.89 3.55
N LEU A 161 0.68 -12.62 2.59
CA LEU A 161 0.64 -14.08 2.54
C LEU A 161 1.36 -14.72 3.72
N LYS A 162 2.46 -14.13 4.19
CA LYS A 162 3.15 -14.56 5.43
C LYS A 162 2.22 -14.53 6.65
N TYR A 163 1.31 -13.55 6.72
CA TYR A 163 0.34 -13.40 7.81
C TYR A 163 -1.04 -13.99 7.48
N LYS A 164 -1.24 -14.65 6.32
CA LYS A 164 -2.56 -15.14 5.86
C LYS A 164 -3.31 -15.90 6.96
N SER A 165 -2.66 -16.86 7.62
CA SER A 165 -3.26 -17.68 8.68
C SER A 165 -3.74 -16.88 9.90
N SER A 166 -3.21 -15.68 10.12
CA SER A 166 -3.61 -14.82 11.25
C SER A 166 -4.90 -14.03 10.99
N PHE A 167 -5.37 -13.99 9.73
CA PHE A 167 -6.66 -13.40 9.38
C PHE A 167 -7.83 -14.39 9.52
N TYR A 168 -7.55 -15.65 9.78
CA TYR A 168 -8.56 -16.69 10.03
C TYR A 168 -8.77 -16.90 11.53
N SER A 169 -10.01 -17.14 11.94
CA SER A 169 -10.35 -17.52 13.30
C SER A 169 -9.82 -18.94 13.62
N GLU A 170 -9.82 -19.34 14.89
CA GLU A 170 -9.49 -20.72 15.27
C GLU A 170 -10.55 -21.75 14.82
N GLU A 171 -11.72 -21.29 14.37
CA GLU A 171 -12.76 -22.13 13.78
C GLU A 171 -12.47 -22.33 12.29
N ASP A 172 -12.09 -21.27 11.58
CA ASP A 172 -11.69 -21.31 10.17
C ASP A 172 -10.43 -22.16 9.91
N LYS A 173 -9.57 -22.35 10.90
CA LYS A 173 -8.33 -23.16 10.78
C LYS A 173 -8.55 -24.67 10.89
N ARG A 174 -9.77 -25.11 11.22
CA ARG A 174 -10.10 -26.52 11.46
C ARG A 174 -10.83 -27.19 10.29
N GLU A 175 -11.11 -26.45 9.23
CA GLU A 175 -11.60 -26.94 7.94
C GLU A 175 -10.45 -27.11 6.93
#